data_AF-A0A1I0FPJ2-F1
#
_entry.id   AF-A0A1I0FPJ2-F1
#
_cell.length_a   1.000
_cell.length_b   1.000
_cell.length_c   1.000
_cell.angle_alpha   90.00
_cell.angle_beta   90.00
_cell.angle_gamma   90.00
#
_symmetry.space_group_name_H-M   'P 1'
#
loop_
_entity.id
_entity.type
_entity.pdbx_description
1 polymer ?
#
loop_
_entity_poly.entity_id
_entity_poly.type
_entity_poly.pdbx_seq_one_letter_code
_entity_poly.pdbx_strand_id
1 'polypeptide(L)'
;MPPPVARRAEPQQPPRFADTNPVVTRSESPSRTERPRVRRPVATDGAPGRIPADPRTGGTRVVVTGRTRSGTTGGGGGRFRRFVTRWGWRAYAIPLLVLATVVTLVDLASGGAGTGGSATAAPTPSAGAPITAEAVAEPSATPTAPAEIDAAPTEAPETAAGAPGFVQQGAGSVTVVPGTSQVRGTGPLQRFVVEVEDGIEVDGPSFAAAVEETLADPRSWGNGGRMSFQRVGQEEAAAGDYAFKVTLISPGNMERYCPGVGTGGYTSCRYGDRAVINLARWATAVPDYQGDIPTYRHYVVNHEVGHALGNGHQECPGPGRPAPVMQQQTLGLEGCAKNAWPYP
;
A
#
# COMPACT_ATOMS: atom_id res chain seq x y z
N MET A 1 54.09 -52.91 7.29
CA MET A 1 53.60 -51.89 8.24
C MET A 1 52.44 -51.16 7.60
N PRO A 2 51.22 -51.27 8.14
CA PRO A 2 50.08 -50.47 7.67
C PRO A 2 50.16 -49.04 8.23
N PRO A 3 49.51 -48.05 7.59
CA PRO A 3 49.46 -46.66 8.09
C PRO A 3 48.59 -46.53 9.35
N PRO A 4 48.80 -45.50 10.18
CA PRO A 4 48.07 -45.35 11.43
C PRO A 4 46.60 -44.95 11.20
N VAL A 5 45.74 -45.58 12.00
CA VAL A 5 44.29 -45.41 12.05
C VAL A 5 43.92 -44.01 12.59
N ALA A 6 42.98 -43.36 11.93
CA ALA A 6 42.40 -42.08 12.32
C ALA A 6 41.78 -42.14 13.73
N ARG A 7 42.12 -41.17 14.60
CA ARG A 7 41.42 -40.96 15.87
C ARG A 7 40.05 -40.33 15.58
N ARG A 8 38.98 -40.96 16.05
CA ARG A 8 37.64 -40.36 16.15
C ARG A 8 37.73 -39.13 17.07
N ALA A 9 37.25 -37.98 16.59
CA ALA A 9 36.96 -36.84 17.45
C ALA A 9 35.68 -37.13 18.24
N GLU A 10 35.75 -36.92 19.55
CA GLU A 10 34.65 -37.01 20.49
C GLU A 10 33.69 -35.82 20.29
N PRO A 11 32.36 -35.99 20.35
CA PRO A 11 31.44 -34.88 20.16
C PRO A 11 31.52 -33.92 21.36
N GLN A 12 31.87 -32.67 21.10
CA GLN A 12 31.84 -31.60 22.10
C GLN A 12 30.39 -31.31 22.52
N GLN A 13 30.15 -31.35 23.83
CA GLN A 13 28.88 -30.97 24.45
C GLN A 13 28.71 -29.44 24.39
N PRO A 14 27.54 -28.91 24.00
CA PRO A 14 27.31 -27.47 24.04
C PRO A 14 27.19 -26.94 25.49
N PRO A 15 27.60 -25.70 25.77
CA PRO A 15 27.52 -25.12 27.11
C PRO A 15 26.05 -24.92 27.52
N ARG A 16 25.71 -25.39 28.73
CA ARG A 16 24.44 -25.09 29.39
C ARG A 16 24.45 -23.63 29.86
N PHE A 17 23.63 -22.80 29.22
CA PHE A 17 23.29 -21.48 29.76
C PHE A 17 22.17 -21.61 30.79
N ALA A 18 22.35 -20.91 31.90
CA ALA A 18 21.52 -20.96 33.09
C ALA A 18 20.15 -20.32 32.87
N ASP A 19 19.12 -20.98 33.42
CA ASP A 19 17.77 -20.46 33.56
C ASP A 19 17.79 -19.13 34.34
N THR A 20 17.29 -18.06 33.72
CA THR A 20 16.95 -16.82 34.41
C THR A 20 15.44 -16.60 34.31
N ASN A 21 14.71 -17.22 35.24
CA ASN A 21 13.33 -16.85 35.53
C ASN A 21 13.30 -15.50 36.27
N PRO A 22 12.47 -14.53 35.86
CA PRO A 22 12.28 -13.31 36.63
C PRO A 22 11.50 -13.58 37.91
N VAL A 23 12.13 -13.24 39.04
CA VAL A 23 11.54 -13.25 40.39
C VAL A 23 10.46 -12.17 40.47
N VAL A 24 9.21 -12.60 40.67
CA VAL A 24 8.10 -11.74 41.07
C VAL A 24 8.33 -11.30 42.51
N THR A 25 8.68 -10.03 42.71
CA THR A 25 8.72 -9.43 44.05
C THR A 25 7.28 -9.22 44.54
N ARG A 26 6.88 -10.02 45.53
CA ARG A 26 5.66 -9.82 46.32
C ARG A 26 5.82 -8.55 47.16
N SER A 27 4.92 -7.59 47.00
CA SER A 27 4.78 -6.44 47.89
C SER A 27 4.41 -6.92 49.30
N GLU A 28 5.23 -6.55 50.28
CA GLU A 28 4.98 -6.76 51.69
C GLU A 28 3.80 -5.92 52.19
N SER A 29 2.95 -6.54 53.01
CA SER A 29 1.91 -5.87 53.80
C SER A 29 2.55 -5.12 54.98
N PRO A 30 2.11 -3.88 55.29
CA PRO A 30 2.38 -3.31 56.59
C PRO A 30 1.24 -3.58 57.58
N SER A 31 1.69 -3.87 58.79
CA SER A 31 0.94 -4.29 59.97
C SER A 31 0.02 -3.23 60.55
N ARG A 32 -1.04 -3.77 61.14
CA ARG A 32 -2.06 -3.18 62.02
C ARG A 32 -1.47 -2.27 63.13
N THR A 33 -1.86 -1.00 63.14
CA THR A 33 -1.83 -0.16 64.36
C THR A 33 -3.03 0.81 64.41
N GLU A 34 -3.69 0.79 65.56
CA GLU A 34 -4.67 1.69 66.21
C GLU A 34 -5.53 2.74 65.49
N ARG A 35 -6.81 2.75 65.91
CA ARG A 35 -7.82 3.81 65.67
C ARG A 35 -7.45 5.12 66.37
N PRO A 36 -7.98 6.25 65.87
CA PRO A 36 -9.06 6.88 66.64
C PRO A 36 -10.27 7.32 65.80
N ARG A 37 -11.33 7.60 66.54
CA ARG A 37 -12.75 7.74 66.18
C ARG A 37 -13.08 9.20 65.83
N VAL A 38 -13.63 9.50 64.63
CA VAL A 38 -14.37 10.76 64.37
C VAL A 38 -15.56 10.51 63.44
N ARG A 39 -16.63 11.29 63.67
CA ARG A 39 -18.06 11.11 63.37
C ARG A 39 -18.46 11.22 61.88
N ARG A 40 -19.49 10.44 61.49
CA ARG A 40 -20.34 10.67 60.30
C ARG A 40 -21.31 11.83 60.54
N PRO A 41 -21.78 12.50 59.48
CA PRO A 41 -23.17 12.89 59.37
C PRO A 41 -23.90 12.10 58.28
N VAL A 42 -25.19 11.96 58.53
CA VAL A 42 -26.21 11.16 57.85
C VAL A 42 -26.87 12.00 56.75
N ALA A 43 -27.33 11.32 55.69
CA ALA A 43 -28.15 11.87 54.62
C ALA A 43 -29.58 12.15 55.10
N THR A 44 -30.24 13.17 54.53
CA THR A 44 -31.69 13.37 54.66
C THR A 44 -32.31 13.61 53.30
N ASP A 45 -33.29 12.76 52.98
CA ASP A 45 -34.28 12.91 51.92
C ASP A 45 -35.14 14.17 52.10
N GLY A 46 -35.68 14.70 50.99
CA GLY A 46 -36.79 15.65 51.00
C GLY A 46 -37.09 16.32 49.65
N ALA A 47 -38.10 15.82 48.94
CA ALA A 47 -38.94 16.58 48.00
C ALA A 47 -40.35 16.71 48.64
N PRO A 48 -41.35 17.50 48.13
CA PRO A 48 -41.46 18.24 46.86
C PRO A 48 -42.08 19.67 46.97
N GLY A 49 -42.23 20.40 45.85
CA GLY A 49 -43.02 21.66 45.82
C GLY A 49 -43.20 22.31 44.43
N ARG A 50 -44.42 22.79 44.14
CA ARG A 50 -44.97 23.29 42.85
C ARG A 50 -44.68 24.78 42.52
N ILE A 51 -44.70 25.03 41.21
CA ILE A 51 -44.91 26.23 40.32
C ILE A 51 -45.78 27.41 40.89
N PRO A 52 -45.47 28.71 40.57
CA PRO A 52 -46.00 29.52 39.42
C PRO A 52 -44.91 30.33 38.66
N ALA A 53 -44.87 30.37 37.30
CA ALA A 53 -45.62 31.15 36.30
C ALA A 53 -45.07 32.59 36.00
N ASP A 54 -44.47 32.74 34.79
CA ASP A 54 -44.26 33.84 33.80
C ASP A 54 -44.38 35.36 34.20
N PRO A 55 -43.69 36.33 33.53
CA PRO A 55 -43.91 36.63 32.10
C PRO A 55 -42.69 37.07 31.23
N ARG A 56 -42.68 36.55 29.99
CA ARG A 56 -42.45 37.15 28.64
C ARG A 56 -41.76 38.53 28.46
N THR A 57 -40.75 38.52 27.58
CA THR A 57 -40.47 39.45 26.44
C THR A 57 -39.33 38.78 25.63
N GLY A 58 -39.25 38.68 24.31
CA GLY A 58 -39.92 39.22 23.12
C GLY A 58 -38.85 39.23 22.01
N GLY A 59 -39.02 38.47 20.92
CA GLY A 59 -37.97 38.33 19.89
C GLY A 59 -38.36 37.46 18.69
N THR A 60 -39.24 38.02 17.86
CA THR A 60 -39.58 37.79 16.44
C THR A 60 -39.04 36.54 15.70
N ARG A 61 -39.94 35.60 15.39
CA ARG A 61 -39.82 34.62 14.29
C ARG A 61 -40.35 35.24 12.99
N VAL A 62 -39.58 35.19 11.91
CA VAL A 62 -40.06 35.42 10.55
C VAL A 62 -40.53 34.09 9.97
N VAL A 63 -41.83 33.99 9.73
CA VAL A 63 -42.48 32.90 8.98
C VAL A 63 -42.71 33.42 7.55
N VAL A 64 -42.14 32.75 6.55
CA VAL A 64 -42.51 32.97 5.15
C VAL A 64 -43.40 31.81 4.71
N THR A 65 -44.69 32.09 4.57
CA THR A 65 -45.67 31.21 3.94
C THR A 65 -45.74 31.44 2.43
N GLY A 66 -45.81 30.33 1.69
CA GLY A 66 -46.68 30.20 0.52
C GLY A 66 -45.97 30.03 -0.82
N ARG A 67 -46.24 28.91 -1.50
CA ARG A 67 -47.22 28.84 -2.61
C ARG A 67 -47.20 27.46 -3.26
N THR A 68 -48.33 26.76 -3.16
CA THR A 68 -48.68 25.62 -4.00
C THR A 68 -48.92 26.09 -5.44
N ARG A 69 -48.30 25.42 -6.42
CA ARG A 69 -48.77 25.37 -7.80
C ARG A 69 -48.82 23.91 -8.25
N SER A 70 -50.04 23.43 -8.46
CA SER A 70 -50.31 22.32 -9.36
C SER A 70 -50.27 22.85 -10.80
N GLY A 71 -49.63 22.11 -11.69
CA GLY A 71 -49.50 22.40 -13.12
C GLY A 71 -49.03 21.15 -13.86
N THR A 72 -49.91 20.63 -14.69
CA THR A 72 -49.93 19.32 -15.32
C THR A 72 -49.01 19.21 -16.55
N THR A 73 -48.53 17.98 -16.81
CA THR A 73 -48.16 17.37 -18.11
C THR A 73 -47.15 18.06 -19.03
N GLY A 74 -45.99 17.42 -19.18
CA GLY A 74 -45.03 17.58 -20.29
C GLY A 74 -44.12 16.37 -20.35
N GLY A 75 -44.31 15.51 -21.36
CA GLY A 75 -43.69 14.19 -21.45
C GLY A 75 -42.19 14.19 -21.79
N GLY A 76 -41.54 13.06 -21.53
CA GLY A 76 -40.39 12.62 -22.34
C GLY A 76 -39.02 12.47 -21.65
N GLY A 77 -38.85 12.68 -20.34
CA GLY A 77 -37.50 12.70 -19.73
C GLY A 77 -37.06 11.48 -18.89
N GLY A 78 -37.96 10.52 -18.64
CA GLY A 78 -37.78 9.55 -17.54
C GLY A 78 -36.84 8.35 -17.80
N ARG A 79 -36.49 8.08 -19.06
CA ARG A 79 -35.70 6.88 -19.43
C ARG A 79 -34.20 7.16 -19.50
N PHE A 80 -33.83 8.34 -20.02
CA PHE A 80 -32.43 8.72 -20.20
C PHE A 80 -31.71 8.97 -18.86
N ARG A 81 -32.40 9.61 -17.91
CA ARG A 81 -31.83 9.93 -16.59
C ARG A 81 -31.63 8.71 -15.67
N ARG A 82 -32.36 7.61 -15.90
CA ARG A 82 -32.13 6.30 -15.27
C ARG A 82 -31.07 5.45 -15.98
N PHE A 83 -30.76 5.76 -17.25
CA PHE A 83 -29.76 5.03 -18.02
C PHE A 83 -28.34 5.57 -17.76
N VAL A 84 -28.19 6.89 -17.68
CA VAL A 84 -26.92 7.57 -17.39
C VAL A 84 -26.41 7.29 -15.96
N THR A 85 -27.32 7.09 -15.00
CA THR A 85 -26.98 6.72 -13.62
C THR A 85 -26.57 5.24 -13.47
N ARG A 86 -26.84 4.38 -14.46
CA ARG A 86 -26.48 2.96 -14.42
C ARG A 86 -25.23 2.60 -15.22
N TRP A 87 -24.87 3.40 -16.23
CA TRP A 87 -23.80 3.08 -17.19
C TRP A 87 -22.69 4.15 -17.33
N GLY A 88 -22.66 5.17 -16.48
CA GLY A 88 -21.53 6.11 -16.35
C GLY A 88 -21.01 6.69 -17.68
N TRP A 89 -19.70 6.86 -17.78
CA TRP A 89 -18.99 7.42 -18.95
C TRP A 89 -19.23 6.66 -20.28
N ARG A 90 -19.72 5.41 -20.24
CA ARG A 90 -20.03 4.61 -21.44
C ARG A 90 -21.20 5.14 -22.26
N ALA A 91 -22.05 5.99 -21.67
CA ALA A 91 -23.12 6.69 -22.40
C ALA A 91 -22.59 7.67 -23.46
N TYR A 92 -21.34 8.12 -23.33
CA TYR A 92 -20.68 9.05 -24.27
C TYR A 92 -19.64 8.33 -25.15
N ALA A 93 -18.96 7.32 -24.62
CA ALA A 93 -17.90 6.61 -25.35
C ALA A 93 -18.42 5.81 -26.56
N ILE A 94 -19.57 5.14 -26.44
CA ILE A 94 -20.12 4.31 -27.51
C ILE A 94 -20.59 5.13 -28.73
N PRO A 95 -21.41 6.19 -28.59
CA PRO A 95 -21.80 7.00 -29.75
C PRO A 95 -20.61 7.74 -30.38
N LEU A 96 -19.62 8.15 -29.58
CA LEU A 96 -18.40 8.79 -30.09
C LEU A 96 -17.54 7.81 -30.91
N LEU A 97 -17.38 6.58 -30.42
CA LEU A 97 -16.68 5.53 -31.18
C LEU A 97 -17.41 5.20 -32.48
N VAL A 98 -18.73 5.05 -32.46
CA VAL A 98 -19.53 4.80 -33.68
C VAL A 98 -19.36 5.92 -34.71
N LEU A 99 -19.36 7.19 -34.27
CA LEU A 99 -19.13 8.32 -35.16
C LEU A 99 -17.72 8.28 -35.77
N ALA A 100 -16.70 7.98 -34.97
CA ALA A 100 -15.33 7.82 -35.45
C ALA A 100 -15.20 6.69 -36.47
N THR A 101 -15.86 5.54 -36.24
CA THR A 101 -15.86 4.43 -37.21
C THR A 101 -16.53 4.84 -38.52
N VAL A 102 -17.64 5.57 -38.47
CA VAL A 102 -18.33 6.05 -39.69
C VAL A 102 -17.44 7.01 -40.49
N VAL A 103 -16.75 7.94 -39.82
CA VAL A 103 -15.81 8.85 -40.49
C VAL A 103 -14.68 8.08 -41.19
N THR A 104 -14.08 7.09 -40.51
CA THR A 104 -13.02 6.27 -41.13
C THR A 104 -13.52 5.48 -42.34
N LEU A 105 -14.75 4.97 -42.31
CA LEU A 105 -15.34 4.24 -43.44
C LEU A 105 -15.65 5.17 -44.61
N VAL A 106 -16.03 6.43 -44.36
CA VAL A 106 -16.24 7.44 -45.40
C VAL A 106 -14.92 7.85 -46.05
N ASP A 107 -13.84 8.03 -45.29
CA ASP A 107 -12.51 8.32 -45.85
C ASP A 107 -11.98 7.18 -46.71
N LEU A 108 -12.15 5.93 -46.24
CA LEU A 108 -11.81 4.74 -47.02
C LEU A 108 -12.65 4.59 -48.29
N ALA A 109 -13.92 4.99 -48.26
CA ALA A 109 -14.81 4.95 -49.42
C ALA A 109 -14.60 6.13 -50.39
N SER A 110 -14.08 7.27 -49.90
CA SER A 110 -13.89 8.50 -50.69
C SER A 110 -12.47 8.66 -51.22
N GLY A 111 -11.48 7.99 -50.61
CA GLY A 111 -10.05 8.08 -50.94
C GLY A 111 -9.57 7.18 -52.09
N GLY A 112 -10.39 6.98 -53.13
CA GLY A 112 -10.06 6.09 -54.25
C GLY A 112 -10.27 6.72 -55.63
N ALA A 113 -9.35 7.60 -56.07
CA ALA A 113 -9.03 7.85 -57.49
C ALA A 113 -7.85 8.84 -57.60
N GLY A 114 -6.74 8.40 -58.21
CA GLY A 114 -5.48 9.13 -58.27
C GLY A 114 -5.29 10.07 -59.46
N THR A 115 -4.05 10.57 -59.58
CA THR A 115 -3.27 11.13 -60.73
C THR A 115 -2.22 12.05 -60.10
N GLY A 116 -0.92 12.01 -60.37
CA GLY A 116 -0.17 11.78 -61.61
C GLY A 116 0.64 13.05 -61.87
N GLY A 117 1.98 12.99 -61.96
CA GLY A 117 2.77 14.16 -62.36
C GLY A 117 4.25 14.15 -61.99
N SER A 118 5.07 13.75 -62.95
CA SER A 118 6.54 13.74 -62.98
C SER A 118 7.23 15.06 -62.61
N ALA A 119 8.43 14.96 -62.02
CA ALA A 119 9.54 15.85 -62.36
C ALA A 119 10.89 15.12 -62.21
N THR A 120 11.57 15.03 -63.34
CA THR A 120 12.86 14.41 -63.65
C THR A 120 14.04 15.24 -63.11
N ALA A 121 15.07 14.60 -62.55
CA ALA A 121 16.49 14.75 -62.96
C ALA A 121 17.46 14.16 -61.90
N ALA A 122 18.22 13.16 -62.33
CA ALA A 122 19.51 12.75 -61.74
C ALA A 122 20.66 13.36 -62.60
N PRO A 123 21.95 13.37 -62.18
CA PRO A 123 22.73 12.14 -61.99
C PRO A 123 23.67 12.06 -60.74
N THR A 124 23.74 10.84 -60.18
CA THR A 124 24.84 9.95 -59.69
C THR A 124 26.31 10.42 -59.50
N PRO A 125 27.22 9.61 -58.89
CA PRO A 125 27.10 8.53 -57.86
C PRO A 125 28.23 8.53 -56.78
N SER A 126 28.09 7.81 -55.65
CA SER A 126 29.19 6.95 -55.14
C SER A 126 28.76 5.95 -54.06
N ALA A 127 28.77 4.67 -54.47
CA ALA A 127 29.12 3.42 -53.77
C ALA A 127 28.64 3.10 -52.33
N GLY A 128 27.91 1.97 -52.22
CA GLY A 128 28.12 0.98 -51.15
C GLY A 128 26.87 0.48 -50.42
N ALA A 129 26.27 -0.63 -50.87
CA ALA A 129 25.38 -1.50 -50.10
C ALA A 129 26.03 -2.91 -50.01
N PRO A 130 25.47 -3.95 -49.34
CA PRO A 130 24.29 -4.02 -48.45
C PRO A 130 24.53 -4.84 -47.16
N ILE A 131 23.58 -4.86 -46.22
CA ILE A 131 22.96 -6.13 -45.71
C ILE A 131 21.71 -5.80 -44.88
N THR A 132 20.59 -6.32 -45.36
CA THR A 132 19.25 -6.27 -44.79
C THR A 132 19.10 -7.46 -43.83
N ALA A 133 18.76 -7.21 -42.56
CA ALA A 133 18.36 -8.26 -41.63
C ALA A 133 16.83 -8.30 -41.52
N GLU A 134 16.33 -9.52 -41.67
CA GLU A 134 14.95 -9.99 -41.65
C GLU A 134 14.16 -9.52 -40.42
N ALA A 135 12.94 -9.06 -40.67
CA ALA A 135 11.95 -8.76 -39.66
C ALA A 135 11.31 -10.06 -39.14
N VAL A 136 11.41 -10.30 -37.83
CA VAL A 136 10.57 -11.26 -37.11
C VAL A 136 9.59 -10.46 -36.27
N ALA A 137 8.30 -10.68 -36.52
CA ALA A 137 7.21 -10.03 -35.82
C ALA A 137 7.12 -10.50 -34.36
N GLU A 138 7.13 -9.56 -33.42
CA GLU A 138 6.72 -9.79 -32.03
C GLU A 138 5.19 -9.75 -31.89
N PRO A 139 4.58 -10.63 -31.08
CA PRO A 139 3.17 -10.54 -30.74
C PRO A 139 2.95 -9.49 -29.64
N SER A 140 1.89 -8.68 -29.83
CA SER A 140 1.40 -7.64 -28.93
C SER A 140 1.35 -8.05 -27.46
N ALA A 141 2.10 -7.34 -26.62
CA ALA A 141 1.89 -7.30 -25.17
C ALA A 141 0.65 -6.46 -24.84
N THR A 142 -0.19 -7.01 -23.98
CA THR A 142 -1.36 -6.37 -23.36
C THR A 142 -0.88 -5.29 -22.38
N PRO A 143 -1.55 -4.13 -22.23
CA PRO A 143 -1.03 -3.04 -21.39
C PRO A 143 -1.10 -3.39 -19.89
N THR A 144 0.04 -3.79 -19.33
CA THR A 144 0.32 -3.77 -17.89
C THR A 144 0.41 -2.30 -17.45
N ALA A 145 -0.25 -1.95 -16.35
CA ALA A 145 -0.08 -0.63 -15.73
C ALA A 145 1.42 -0.36 -15.50
N PRO A 146 1.93 0.86 -15.74
CA PRO A 146 3.37 1.12 -15.67
C PRO A 146 3.89 0.79 -14.28
N ALA A 147 4.89 -0.10 -14.22
CA ALA A 147 5.73 -0.21 -13.05
C ALA A 147 6.46 1.14 -12.91
N GLU A 148 6.31 1.80 -11.77
CA GLU A 148 7.05 3.01 -11.49
C GLU A 148 8.51 2.59 -11.29
N ILE A 149 9.42 3.14 -12.09
CA ILE A 149 10.84 2.77 -12.06
C ILE A 149 11.41 3.40 -10.80
N ASP A 150 11.84 2.57 -9.85
CA ASP A 150 12.65 3.06 -8.75
C ASP A 150 14.03 3.42 -9.31
N ALA A 151 14.57 4.55 -8.90
CA ALA A 151 15.94 4.89 -9.24
C ALA A 151 16.84 3.78 -8.67
N ALA A 152 17.50 3.04 -9.55
CA ALA A 152 18.46 2.03 -9.13
C ALA A 152 19.51 2.70 -8.21
N PRO A 153 19.87 2.11 -7.07
CA PRO A 153 20.90 2.68 -6.20
C PRO A 153 22.18 2.93 -7.01
N THR A 154 22.74 4.14 -6.94
CA THR A 154 24.00 4.50 -7.66
C THR A 154 25.19 3.65 -7.20
N GLU A 155 25.13 3.10 -6.00
CA GLU A 155 25.90 1.95 -5.55
C GLU A 155 25.09 1.41 -4.36
N ALA A 156 24.49 0.23 -4.49
CA ALA A 156 23.94 -0.42 -3.31
C ALA A 156 25.13 -0.65 -2.36
N PRO A 157 25.08 -0.22 -1.09
CA PRO A 157 26.16 -0.51 -0.17
C PRO A 157 26.44 -2.01 -0.19
N GLU A 158 27.71 -2.41 -0.34
CA GLU A 158 28.19 -3.78 -0.09
C GLU A 158 28.04 -4.07 1.42
N THR A 159 26.82 -4.07 1.91
CA THR A 159 26.46 -4.25 3.32
C THR A 159 25.04 -4.76 3.37
N ALA A 160 24.80 -5.85 2.64
CA ALA A 160 23.71 -6.76 2.92
C ALA A 160 24.20 -8.20 3.11
N ALA A 161 25.35 -8.61 2.56
CA ALA A 161 25.91 -9.94 2.80
C ALA A 161 26.37 -10.07 4.27
N GLY A 162 25.55 -10.71 5.11
CA GLY A 162 25.93 -11.14 6.46
C GLY A 162 25.60 -10.18 7.61
N ALA A 163 24.76 -9.16 7.40
CA ALA A 163 24.18 -8.44 8.54
C ALA A 163 23.32 -9.43 9.36
N PRO A 164 23.52 -9.54 10.70
CA PRO A 164 22.77 -10.50 11.50
C PRO A 164 21.27 -10.15 11.46
N GLY A 165 20.44 -11.09 11.00
CA GLY A 165 18.98 -10.98 11.15
C GLY A 165 18.12 -11.23 9.91
N PHE A 166 18.68 -11.58 8.74
CA PHE A 166 17.89 -12.00 7.57
C PHE A 166 18.66 -12.93 6.61
N VAL A 167 17.93 -13.72 5.82
CA VAL A 167 18.50 -14.52 4.74
C VAL A 167 18.65 -13.68 3.45
N GLN A 168 19.75 -13.86 2.72
CA GLN A 168 19.92 -13.18 1.42
C GLN A 168 18.98 -13.72 0.35
N GLN A 169 18.69 -15.01 0.42
CA GLN A 169 18.05 -15.76 -0.64
C GLN A 169 17.08 -16.77 -0.01
N GLY A 170 15.78 -16.58 -0.22
CA GLY A 170 14.78 -17.59 0.04
C GLY A 170 14.52 -18.47 -1.18
N ALA A 171 13.45 -19.27 -1.10
CA ALA A 171 13.10 -20.23 -2.13
C ALA A 171 12.48 -19.61 -3.40
N GLY A 172 12.08 -18.34 -3.37
CA GLY A 172 11.43 -17.64 -4.48
C GLY A 172 9.99 -18.08 -4.79
N SER A 173 9.43 -18.94 -3.94
CA SER A 173 8.00 -19.21 -3.82
C SER A 173 7.43 -18.43 -2.62
N VAL A 174 6.14 -18.09 -2.67
CA VAL A 174 5.45 -17.38 -1.59
C VAL A 174 4.26 -18.17 -1.10
N THR A 175 4.03 -18.08 0.21
CA THR A 175 2.87 -18.64 0.89
C THR A 175 1.98 -17.51 1.41
N VAL A 176 0.65 -17.64 1.23
CA VAL A 176 -0.33 -16.74 1.85
C VAL A 176 -0.36 -17.00 3.35
N VAL A 177 -0.20 -15.95 4.16
CA VAL A 177 -0.27 -16.06 5.61
C VAL A 177 -1.73 -16.36 6.02
N PRO A 178 -2.01 -17.45 6.76
CA PRO A 178 -3.37 -17.80 7.15
C PRO A 178 -4.08 -16.74 8.01
N GLY A 179 -5.41 -16.79 7.98
CA GLY A 179 -6.28 -15.96 8.83
C GLY A 179 -6.90 -14.76 8.12
N THR A 180 -7.77 -14.07 8.84
CA THR A 180 -8.51 -12.89 8.41
C THR A 180 -8.52 -11.87 9.54
N SER A 181 -8.57 -10.59 9.22
CA SER A 181 -8.66 -9.53 10.22
C SER A 181 -10.07 -8.94 10.30
N GLN A 182 -10.33 -8.17 11.35
CA GLN A 182 -11.50 -7.29 11.39
C GLN A 182 -11.32 -6.16 10.37
N VAL A 183 -12.43 -5.64 9.85
CA VAL A 183 -12.41 -4.40 9.07
C VAL A 183 -11.97 -3.24 9.97
N ARG A 184 -10.95 -2.51 9.55
CA ARG A 184 -10.41 -1.34 10.27
C ARG A 184 -10.64 -0.06 9.45
N GLY A 185 -11.21 0.96 10.08
CA GLY A 185 -11.63 2.20 9.40
C GLY A 185 -13.11 2.21 9.00
N THR A 186 -13.58 3.29 8.38
CA THR A 186 -15.01 3.54 8.13
C THR A 186 -15.34 3.93 6.68
N GLY A 187 -14.39 3.83 5.75
CA GLY A 187 -14.57 4.13 4.33
C GLY A 187 -14.76 2.90 3.44
N PRO A 188 -14.71 3.07 2.09
CA PRO A 188 -14.73 1.97 1.13
C PRO A 188 -13.72 0.87 1.48
N LEU A 189 -14.15 -0.39 1.45
CA LEU A 189 -13.36 -1.55 1.86
C LEU A 189 -12.26 -1.90 0.84
N GLN A 190 -11.03 -2.02 1.33
CA GLN A 190 -9.87 -2.53 0.64
C GLN A 190 -9.45 -3.85 1.29
N ARG A 191 -9.72 -4.96 0.62
CA ARG A 191 -9.22 -6.28 1.05
C ARG A 191 -7.79 -6.46 0.60
N PHE A 192 -6.95 -7.00 1.46
CA PHE A 192 -5.56 -7.28 1.12
C PHE A 192 -5.13 -8.66 1.58
N VAL A 193 -4.17 -9.23 0.86
CA VAL A 193 -3.55 -10.51 1.18
C VAL A 193 -2.14 -10.24 1.70
N VAL A 194 -1.67 -11.03 2.67
CA VAL A 194 -0.27 -11.02 3.09
C VAL A 194 0.40 -12.30 2.62
N GLU A 195 1.51 -12.15 1.92
CA GLU A 195 2.34 -13.24 1.41
C GLU A 195 3.75 -13.14 2.02
N VAL A 196 4.37 -14.27 2.30
CA VAL A 196 5.76 -14.35 2.78
C VAL A 196 6.50 -15.36 1.92
N GLU A 197 7.72 -15.01 1.50
CA GLU A 197 8.57 -15.94 0.77
C GLU A 197 8.96 -17.14 1.64
N ASP A 198 8.92 -18.34 1.06
CA ASP A 198 9.32 -19.55 1.75
C ASP A 198 10.83 -19.56 2.00
N GLY A 199 11.22 -20.02 3.19
CA GLY A 199 12.63 -20.17 3.57
C GLY A 199 13.32 -18.89 4.05
N ILE A 200 12.58 -17.82 4.34
CA ILE A 200 13.18 -16.55 4.82
C ILE A 200 13.29 -16.38 6.33
N GLU A 201 12.94 -17.42 7.10
CA GLU A 201 13.08 -17.46 8.57
C GLU A 201 12.35 -16.32 9.32
N VAL A 202 11.29 -15.77 8.72
CA VAL A 202 10.41 -14.78 9.34
C VAL A 202 9.11 -15.45 9.79
N ASP A 203 8.63 -15.08 10.99
CA ASP A 203 7.30 -15.45 11.45
C ASP A 203 6.23 -14.69 10.64
N GLY A 204 5.58 -15.39 9.71
CA GLY A 204 4.56 -14.83 8.83
C GLY A 204 3.38 -14.15 9.57
N PRO A 205 2.81 -14.75 10.63
CA PRO A 205 1.80 -14.11 11.46
C PRO A 205 2.26 -12.77 12.05
N SER A 206 3.49 -12.67 12.56
CA SER A 206 4.03 -11.39 13.07
C SER A 206 4.18 -10.35 11.97
N PHE A 207 4.62 -10.74 10.77
CA PHE A 207 4.66 -9.83 9.62
C PHE A 207 3.26 -9.34 9.24
N ALA A 208 2.28 -10.26 9.15
CA ALA A 208 0.90 -9.90 8.86
C ALA A 208 0.29 -8.96 9.91
N ALA A 209 0.55 -9.20 11.19
CA ALA A 209 0.11 -8.33 12.28
C ALA A 209 0.70 -6.91 12.16
N ALA A 210 1.99 -6.79 11.80
CA ALA A 210 2.62 -5.48 11.61
C ALA A 210 2.03 -4.72 10.40
N VAL A 211 1.70 -5.42 9.31
CA VAL A 211 1.00 -4.83 8.16
C VAL A 211 -0.40 -4.37 8.56
N GLU A 212 -1.17 -5.21 9.26
CA GLU A 212 -2.50 -4.88 9.77
C GLU A 212 -2.48 -3.66 10.71
N GLU A 213 -1.53 -3.63 11.64
CA GLU A 213 -1.34 -2.51 12.57
C GLU A 213 -1.07 -1.21 11.83
N THR A 214 -0.15 -1.26 10.85
CA THR A 214 0.21 -0.08 10.04
C THR A 214 -1.00 0.47 9.29
N LEU A 215 -1.74 -0.39 8.58
CA LEU A 215 -2.90 0.05 7.77
C LEU A 215 -4.11 0.44 8.61
N ALA A 216 -4.20 -0.06 9.84
CA ALA A 216 -5.26 0.29 10.77
C ALA A 216 -4.97 1.58 11.56
N ASP A 217 -3.74 2.10 11.54
CA ASP A 217 -3.37 3.32 12.24
C ASP A 217 -4.16 4.52 11.66
N PRO A 218 -4.72 5.41 12.51
CA PRO A 218 -5.47 6.57 12.04
C PRO A 218 -4.65 7.54 11.17
N ARG A 219 -3.32 7.48 11.20
CA ARG A 219 -2.41 8.27 10.35
C ARG A 219 -2.14 7.61 8.99
N SER A 220 -2.54 6.36 8.80
CA SER A 220 -2.43 5.62 7.54
C SER A 220 -3.56 6.01 6.56
N TRP A 221 -3.62 5.34 5.41
CA TRP A 221 -4.48 5.67 4.28
C TRP A 221 -5.98 5.69 4.60
N GLY A 222 -6.41 5.01 5.67
CA GLY A 222 -7.78 5.01 6.20
C GLY A 222 -8.18 6.30 6.93
N ASN A 223 -7.26 7.24 7.15
CA ASN A 223 -7.49 8.51 7.84
C ASN A 223 -8.79 9.19 7.39
N GLY A 224 -9.56 9.74 8.34
CA GLY A 224 -10.78 10.50 8.04
C GLY A 224 -11.88 9.70 7.33
N GLY A 225 -11.85 8.37 7.38
CA GLY A 225 -12.85 7.52 6.70
C GLY A 225 -12.65 7.43 5.19
N ARG A 226 -11.44 7.71 4.68
CA ARG A 226 -11.11 7.65 3.25
C ARG A 226 -11.19 6.23 2.70
N MET A 227 -10.91 5.23 3.52
CA MET A 227 -11.04 3.81 3.21
C MET A 227 -11.08 2.98 4.50
N SER A 228 -11.33 1.68 4.35
CA SER A 228 -11.16 0.69 5.40
C SER A 228 -10.36 -0.50 4.88
N PHE A 229 -9.66 -1.21 5.77
CA PHE A 229 -8.79 -2.32 5.40
C PHE A 229 -9.23 -3.62 6.08
N GLN A 230 -9.12 -4.73 5.37
CA GLN A 230 -9.30 -6.07 5.91
C GLN A 230 -8.28 -7.03 5.29
N ARG A 231 -7.52 -7.72 6.13
CA ARG A 231 -6.69 -8.83 5.68
C ARG A 231 -7.60 -10.03 5.41
N VAL A 232 -7.42 -10.68 4.26
CA VAL A 232 -8.14 -11.90 3.90
C VAL A 232 -7.17 -13.07 3.70
N GLY A 233 -7.72 -14.28 3.75
CA GLY A 233 -6.94 -15.51 3.77
C GLY A 233 -6.81 -16.15 2.39
N GLN A 234 -6.41 -17.42 2.41
CA GLN A 234 -6.15 -18.20 1.20
C GLN A 234 -7.39 -18.41 0.33
N GLU A 235 -8.58 -18.55 0.93
CA GLU A 235 -9.82 -18.78 0.19
C GLU A 235 -10.19 -17.55 -0.66
N GLU A 236 -10.21 -16.37 -0.06
CA GLU A 236 -10.45 -15.12 -0.78
C GLU A 236 -9.33 -14.80 -1.77
N ALA A 237 -8.07 -15.09 -1.41
CA ALA A 237 -6.93 -14.93 -2.31
C ALA A 237 -7.07 -15.82 -3.56
N ALA A 238 -7.48 -17.08 -3.41
CA ALA A 238 -7.72 -18.01 -4.51
C ALA A 238 -8.93 -17.60 -5.37
N ALA A 239 -9.93 -16.96 -4.76
CA ALA A 239 -11.10 -16.42 -5.46
C ALA A 239 -10.84 -15.06 -6.14
N GLY A 240 -9.70 -14.41 -5.87
CA GLY A 240 -9.40 -13.06 -6.36
C GLY A 240 -10.19 -11.95 -5.66
N ASP A 241 -10.74 -12.19 -4.46
CA ASP A 241 -11.49 -11.20 -3.68
C ASP A 241 -10.57 -10.33 -2.81
N TYR A 242 -9.65 -9.63 -3.48
CA TYR A 242 -8.72 -8.68 -2.86
C TYR A 242 -8.36 -7.55 -3.82
N ALA A 243 -7.94 -6.41 -3.28
CA ALA A 243 -7.51 -5.24 -4.04
C ALA A 243 -6.00 -5.26 -4.34
N PHE A 244 -5.19 -5.70 -3.37
CA PHE A 244 -3.74 -5.80 -3.50
C PHE A 244 -3.18 -6.86 -2.54
N LYS A 245 -1.89 -7.18 -2.69
CA LYS A 245 -1.13 -8.02 -1.77
C LYS A 245 0.05 -7.27 -1.18
N VAL A 246 0.45 -7.64 0.03
CA VAL A 246 1.69 -7.20 0.67
C VAL A 246 2.58 -8.44 0.82
N THR A 247 3.71 -8.45 0.11
CA THR A 247 4.55 -9.64 -0.05
C THR A 247 5.96 -9.37 0.49
N LEU A 248 6.43 -10.15 1.45
CA LEU A 248 7.81 -10.05 1.98
C LEU A 248 8.75 -10.96 1.20
N ILE A 249 9.78 -10.37 0.58
CA ILE A 249 10.73 -11.05 -0.33
C ILE A 249 12.18 -10.80 0.10
N SER A 250 13.00 -11.84 0.01
CA SER A 250 14.45 -11.80 0.21
C SER A 250 15.16 -10.94 -0.84
N PRO A 251 16.29 -10.29 -0.50
CA PRO A 251 17.03 -9.43 -1.42
C PRO A 251 17.32 -10.08 -2.78
N GLY A 252 17.78 -11.33 -2.78
CA GLY A 252 18.16 -12.05 -4.00
C GLY A 252 17.00 -12.41 -4.93
N ASN A 253 15.75 -12.28 -4.47
CA ASN A 253 14.55 -12.52 -5.28
C ASN A 253 13.78 -11.24 -5.63
N MET A 254 14.27 -10.04 -5.27
CA MET A 254 13.54 -8.81 -5.58
C MET A 254 13.28 -8.66 -7.09
N GLU A 255 14.27 -8.91 -7.94
CA GLU A 255 14.13 -8.79 -9.40
C GLU A 255 13.19 -9.84 -10.01
N ARG A 256 12.96 -10.96 -9.32
CA ARG A 256 11.95 -11.95 -9.71
C ARG A 256 10.53 -11.43 -9.49
N TYR A 257 10.32 -10.65 -8.43
CA TYR A 257 9.01 -10.08 -8.07
C TYR A 257 8.79 -8.67 -8.62
N CYS A 258 9.87 -7.96 -8.95
CA CYS A 258 9.89 -6.58 -9.45
C CYS A 258 10.70 -6.48 -10.77
N PRO A 259 10.40 -7.28 -11.81
CA PRO A 259 11.22 -7.32 -13.02
C PRO A 259 11.19 -5.96 -13.75
N GLY A 260 12.38 -5.47 -14.10
CA GLY A 260 12.54 -4.20 -14.83
C GLY A 260 12.39 -2.93 -13.99
N VAL A 261 12.07 -3.04 -12.70
CA VAL A 261 11.96 -1.88 -11.78
C VAL A 261 13.33 -1.33 -11.38
N GLY A 262 14.34 -2.19 -11.30
CA GLY A 262 15.71 -1.79 -10.94
C GLY A 262 15.98 -1.74 -9.43
N THR A 263 15.35 -2.63 -8.65
CA THR A 263 15.48 -2.67 -7.18
C THR A 263 16.92 -2.89 -6.68
N GLY A 264 17.76 -3.54 -7.48
CA GLY A 264 19.15 -3.89 -7.15
C GLY A 264 19.26 -4.78 -5.91
N GLY A 265 18.21 -5.56 -5.59
CA GLY A 265 18.07 -6.28 -4.32
C GLY A 265 18.01 -5.39 -3.07
N TYR A 266 17.93 -4.06 -3.22
CA TYR A 266 18.04 -3.11 -2.11
C TYR A 266 16.71 -2.47 -1.74
N THR A 267 15.96 -1.95 -2.72
CA THR A 267 14.67 -1.30 -2.46
C THR A 267 13.53 -2.32 -2.39
N SER A 268 12.43 -1.89 -1.77
CA SER A 268 11.09 -2.47 -1.99
C SER A 268 10.54 -1.97 -3.34
N CYS A 269 9.40 -2.50 -3.78
CA CYS A 269 8.75 -2.00 -4.99
C CYS A 269 7.24 -2.27 -4.97
N ARG A 270 6.52 -1.61 -5.89
CA ARG A 270 5.21 -2.08 -6.34
C ARG A 270 5.31 -2.72 -7.73
N TYR A 271 4.79 -3.94 -7.87
CA TYR A 271 4.69 -4.62 -9.17
C TYR A 271 3.36 -5.36 -9.31
N GLY A 272 2.62 -5.07 -10.38
CA GLY A 272 1.28 -5.63 -10.58
C GLY A 272 0.35 -5.29 -9.40
N ASP A 273 -0.25 -6.31 -8.79
CA ASP A 273 -1.12 -6.21 -7.61
C ASP A 273 -0.35 -6.28 -6.27
N ARG A 274 1.00 -6.32 -6.29
CA ARG A 274 1.83 -6.51 -5.09
C ARG A 274 2.55 -5.24 -4.68
N ALA A 275 2.40 -4.90 -3.40
CA ALA A 275 3.36 -4.14 -2.62
C ALA A 275 4.44 -5.13 -2.10
N VAL A 276 5.60 -5.14 -2.74
CA VAL A 276 6.71 -6.06 -2.47
C VAL A 276 7.69 -5.40 -1.50
N ILE A 277 7.83 -5.97 -0.31
CA ILE A 277 8.69 -5.46 0.76
C ILE A 277 10.00 -6.25 0.75
N ASN A 278 11.13 -5.53 0.71
CA ASN A 278 12.47 -6.11 0.82
C ASN A 278 12.77 -6.53 2.27
N LEU A 279 13.11 -7.80 2.46
CA LEU A 279 13.40 -8.39 3.77
C LEU A 279 14.59 -7.76 4.48
N ALA A 280 15.67 -7.41 3.77
CA ALA A 280 16.82 -6.78 4.38
C ALA A 280 16.43 -5.44 5.00
N ARG A 281 15.63 -4.66 4.28
CA ARG A 281 15.13 -3.36 4.77
C ARG A 281 14.10 -3.54 5.87
N TRP A 282 13.26 -4.56 5.79
CA TRP A 282 12.34 -4.92 6.88
C TRP A 282 13.08 -5.28 8.18
N ALA A 283 14.22 -5.96 8.08
CA ALA A 283 15.01 -6.41 9.21
C ALA A 283 15.91 -5.29 9.78
N THR A 284 16.48 -4.44 8.92
CA THR A 284 17.58 -3.54 9.31
C THR A 284 17.35 -2.06 9.01
N ALA A 285 16.21 -1.70 8.39
CA ALA A 285 15.92 -0.36 7.88
C ALA A 285 16.98 0.13 6.87
N VAL A 286 17.16 1.45 6.80
CA VAL A 286 18.20 2.14 6.02
C VAL A 286 19.01 3.07 6.91
N PRO A 287 20.24 3.46 6.51
CA PRO A 287 21.11 4.30 7.34
C PRO A 287 20.44 5.58 7.86
N ASP A 288 19.63 6.25 7.02
CA ASP A 288 18.90 7.48 7.37
C ASP A 288 17.89 7.31 8.52
N TYR A 289 17.45 6.07 8.78
CA TYR A 289 16.56 5.76 9.90
C TYR A 289 17.30 5.51 11.22
N GLN A 290 18.64 5.43 11.20
CA GLN A 290 19.50 5.37 12.38
C GLN A 290 19.12 4.25 13.37
N GLY A 291 18.77 3.07 12.84
CA GLY A 291 18.36 1.90 13.64
C GLY A 291 16.91 1.92 14.13
N ASP A 292 16.11 2.92 13.75
CA ASP A 292 14.67 2.98 14.03
C ASP A 292 13.87 2.09 13.08
N ILE A 293 14.02 0.77 13.29
CA ILE A 293 13.35 -0.27 12.51
C ILE A 293 11.82 -0.18 12.60
N PRO A 294 11.19 0.05 13.78
CA PRO A 294 9.73 0.15 13.86
C PRO A 294 9.16 1.25 12.96
N THR A 295 9.77 2.44 12.95
CA THR A 295 9.32 3.54 12.08
C THR A 295 9.52 3.19 10.61
N TYR A 296 10.64 2.56 10.25
CA TYR A 296 10.88 2.13 8.86
C TYR A 296 9.86 1.12 8.36
N ARG A 297 9.45 0.17 9.20
CA ARG A 297 8.43 -0.84 8.85
C ARG A 297 7.09 -0.20 8.52
N HIS A 298 6.66 0.78 9.31
CA HIS A 298 5.45 1.54 9.00
C HIS A 298 5.60 2.34 7.70
N TYR A 299 6.75 2.98 7.49
CA TYR A 299 7.05 3.73 6.28
C TYR A 299 6.94 2.85 5.04
N VAL A 300 7.69 1.74 4.98
CA VAL A 300 7.77 0.92 3.77
C VAL A 300 6.42 0.27 3.45
N VAL A 301 5.66 -0.16 4.45
CA VAL A 301 4.29 -0.66 4.23
C VAL A 301 3.40 0.44 3.64
N ASN A 302 3.39 1.64 4.23
CA ASN A 302 2.55 2.73 3.73
C ASN A 302 2.99 3.22 2.33
N HIS A 303 4.29 3.22 2.03
CA HIS A 303 4.85 3.62 0.75
C HIS A 303 4.42 2.65 -0.36
N GLU A 304 4.70 1.35 -0.20
CA GLU A 304 4.38 0.35 -1.22
C GLU A 304 2.87 0.16 -1.40
N VAL A 305 2.10 0.20 -0.30
CA VAL A 305 0.63 0.21 -0.38
C VAL A 305 0.14 1.52 -1.01
N GLY A 306 0.83 2.64 -0.79
CA GLY A 306 0.55 3.90 -1.47
C GLY A 306 0.58 3.76 -2.99
N HIS A 307 1.60 3.09 -3.54
CA HIS A 307 1.67 2.77 -4.98
C HIS A 307 0.57 1.81 -5.43
N ALA A 308 0.21 0.81 -4.62
CA ALA A 308 -0.91 -0.10 -4.92
C ALA A 308 -2.25 0.66 -4.95
N LEU A 309 -2.39 1.71 -4.13
CA LEU A 309 -3.54 2.62 -4.12
C LEU A 309 -3.47 3.73 -5.18
N GLY A 310 -2.43 3.75 -6.01
CA GLY A 310 -2.29 4.67 -7.15
C GLY A 310 -1.61 6.00 -6.83
N ASN A 311 -0.87 6.11 -5.73
CA ASN A 311 -0.06 7.28 -5.42
C ASN A 311 1.33 7.09 -6.05
N GLY A 312 1.84 8.11 -6.74
CA GLY A 312 3.22 8.14 -7.23
C GLY A 312 4.16 8.81 -6.23
N HIS A 313 5.45 8.83 -6.57
CA HIS A 313 6.46 9.46 -5.73
C HIS A 313 6.23 10.96 -5.50
N GLN A 314 6.75 11.45 -4.38
CA GLN A 314 6.72 12.86 -4.01
C GLN A 314 8.10 13.33 -3.56
N GLU A 315 8.45 14.55 -3.91
CA GLU A 315 9.74 15.15 -3.54
C GLU A 315 9.77 15.61 -2.08
N CYS A 316 10.97 15.70 -1.50
CA CYS A 316 11.16 16.35 -0.20
C CYS A 316 10.74 17.84 -0.28
N PRO A 317 9.78 18.31 0.55
CA PRO A 317 9.34 19.71 0.55
C PRO A 317 10.35 20.70 1.14
N GLY A 318 11.45 20.21 1.71
CA GLY A 318 12.59 21.00 2.13
C GLY A 318 13.18 20.56 3.48
N PRO A 319 14.36 21.09 3.84
CA PRO A 319 15.11 20.64 5.01
C PRO A 319 14.30 20.74 6.32
N GLY A 320 14.36 19.69 7.13
CA GLY A 320 13.69 19.58 8.43
C GLY A 320 12.15 19.44 8.37
N ARG A 321 11.54 19.54 7.18
CA ARG A 321 10.12 19.22 7.00
C ARG A 321 9.91 17.71 7.03
N PRO A 322 8.75 17.21 7.48
CA PRO A 322 8.42 15.79 7.33
C PRO A 322 8.46 15.39 5.85
N ALA A 323 9.18 14.32 5.55
CA ALA A 323 9.14 13.66 4.26
C ALA A 323 7.69 13.24 3.95
N PRO A 324 7.17 13.46 2.74
CA PRO A 324 5.97 12.77 2.30
C PRO A 324 6.18 11.26 2.42
N VAL A 325 5.15 10.49 2.80
CA VAL A 325 5.30 9.01 2.86
C VAL A 325 5.64 8.43 1.49
N MET A 326 5.25 9.11 0.42
CA MET A 326 5.57 8.74 -0.97
C MET A 326 6.92 9.30 -1.45
N GLN A 327 7.72 9.97 -0.61
CA GLN A 327 9.14 10.17 -0.94
C GLN A 327 9.85 8.82 -0.87
N GLN A 328 10.80 8.57 -1.78
CA GLN A 328 11.68 7.40 -1.76
C GLN A 328 12.72 7.48 -0.62
N GLN A 329 12.26 7.50 0.63
CA GLN A 329 13.11 7.65 1.83
C GLN A 329 14.11 6.49 2.01
N THR A 330 13.91 5.34 1.33
CA THR A 330 14.87 4.23 1.28
C THR A 330 16.17 4.63 0.58
N LEU A 331 16.09 5.54 -0.39
CA LEU A 331 17.23 6.02 -1.19
C LEU A 331 17.82 7.32 -0.65
N GLY A 332 17.08 8.05 0.18
CA GLY A 332 17.57 9.20 0.92
C GLY A 332 16.46 10.12 1.38
N LEU A 333 16.72 10.89 2.43
CA LEU A 333 15.77 11.88 2.94
C LEU A 333 15.93 13.28 2.31
N GLU A 334 17.04 13.56 1.62
CA GLU A 334 17.26 14.85 0.95
C GLU A 334 17.12 16.07 1.89
N GLY A 335 17.46 15.88 3.16
CA GLY A 335 17.34 16.89 4.22
C GLY A 335 15.99 16.94 4.92
N CYS A 336 14.96 16.23 4.44
CA CYS A 336 13.71 16.05 5.17
C CYS A 336 13.91 15.24 6.46
N ALA A 337 12.97 15.40 7.40
CA ALA A 337 12.84 14.52 8.56
C ALA A 337 12.08 13.24 8.14
N LYS A 338 12.56 12.07 8.56
CA LYS A 338 11.90 10.78 8.30
C LYS A 338 10.44 10.79 8.75
N ASN A 339 9.56 10.19 7.95
CA ASN A 339 8.14 10.12 8.26
C ASN A 339 7.53 8.84 7.67
N ALA A 340 6.79 8.11 8.50
CA ALA A 340 6.19 6.83 8.13
C ALA A 340 4.74 6.92 7.66
N TRP A 341 4.11 8.09 7.74
CA TRP A 341 2.65 8.20 7.67
C TRP A 341 2.18 9.15 6.56
N PRO A 342 1.13 8.79 5.80
CA PRO A 342 0.50 9.71 4.85
C PRO A 342 -0.18 10.91 5.52
N TYR A 343 -0.65 10.75 6.77
CA TYR A 343 -1.32 11.79 7.55
C TYR A 343 -0.70 11.91 8.95
N PRO A 344 0.53 12.47 9.06
CA PRO A 344 1.28 12.56 10.30
C PRO A 344 0.70 13.56 11.31
#